data_AF-A0ABC9ZK90-F1
#
_entry.id   AF-A0ABC9ZK90-F1
#
_cell.length_a   1.000
_cell.length_b   1.000
_cell.length_c   1.000
_cell.angle_alpha   90.00
_cell.angle_beta   90.00
_cell.angle_gamma   90.00
#
_symmetry.space_group_name_H-M   'P 1'
#
loop_
_entity.id
_entity.type
_entity.pdbx_description
1 polymer ?
#
loop_
_entity_poly.entity_id
_entity_poly.type
_entity_poly.pdbx_seq_one_letter_code
_entity_poly.pdbx_strand_id
1 'polypeptide(L)'
;MAKSDLKARPIYHRKEDSIHAHLTIVMAAMATGHVLEQASGLSLKRLVRTLKKYRTFTVEIAGHTIHAQTDLPADIRELTEKLPQPSD
;
A
#
# COMPACT_ATOMS: atom_id res chain seq x y z
N MET A 1 3.99 -11.81 24.84
CA MET A 1 4.71 -12.99 24.30
C MET A 1 5.96 -12.48 23.63
N ALA A 2 7.14 -12.86 24.10
CA ALA A 2 8.39 -12.34 23.58
C ALA A 2 8.75 -13.06 22.26
N LYS A 3 9.32 -12.31 21.31
CA LYS A 3 9.73 -12.84 19.98
C LYS A 3 10.77 -13.97 20.10
N SER A 4 11.50 -14.03 21.21
CA SER A 4 12.46 -15.08 21.54
C SER A 4 11.83 -16.46 21.64
N ASP A 5 10.57 -16.56 22.10
CA ASP A 5 9.90 -17.85 22.35
C ASP A 5 9.47 -18.55 21.04
N LEU A 6 9.44 -17.84 19.91
CA LEU A 6 9.01 -18.38 18.63
C LEU A 6 10.03 -19.37 18.06
N LYS A 7 11.33 -19.08 18.21
CA LYS A 7 12.43 -19.89 17.68
C LYS A 7 12.57 -21.24 18.38
N ALA A 8 12.10 -21.35 19.62
CA ALA A 8 12.06 -22.59 20.39
C ALA A 8 10.90 -23.53 20.01
N ARG A 9 9.97 -23.10 19.13
CA ARG A 9 8.80 -23.90 18.78
C ARG A 9 9.14 -24.92 17.68
N PRO A 10 8.74 -26.19 17.81
CA PRO A 10 8.93 -27.21 16.76
C PRO A 10 8.34 -26.84 15.40
N ILE A 11 7.28 -26.01 15.39
CA ILE A 11 6.65 -25.51 14.16
C ILE A 11 7.57 -24.56 13.41
N TYR A 12 8.36 -23.75 14.13
CA TYR A 12 9.29 -22.79 13.53
C TYR A 12 10.34 -23.49 12.68
N HIS A 13 10.94 -24.57 13.19
CA HIS A 13 11.94 -25.34 12.45
C HIS A 13 11.42 -25.93 11.11
N ARG A 14 10.11 -26.16 10.96
CA ARG A 14 9.52 -26.69 9.71
C ARG A 14 8.97 -25.61 8.79
N LYS A 15 8.80 -24.38 9.27
CA LYS A 15 8.12 -23.28 8.57
C LYS A 15 8.86 -21.95 8.71
N GLU A 16 10.16 -21.99 9.00
CA GLU A 16 10.98 -20.82 9.28
C GLU A 16 10.85 -19.80 8.14
N ASP A 17 11.08 -20.22 6.91
CA ASP A 17 10.99 -19.37 5.72
C ASP A 17 9.60 -18.75 5.56
N SER A 18 8.53 -19.53 5.75
CA SER A 18 7.16 -19.03 5.64
C SER A 18 6.82 -18.01 6.74
N ILE A 19 7.33 -18.24 7.96
CA ILE A 19 7.13 -17.33 9.10
C ILE A 19 7.87 -16.02 8.87
N HIS A 20 9.14 -16.08 8.45
CA HIS A 20 9.93 -14.88 8.14
C HIS A 20 9.30 -14.11 6.97
N ALA A 21 8.94 -14.79 5.88
CA ALA A 21 8.30 -14.14 4.74
C ALA A 21 7.01 -13.41 5.16
N HIS A 22 6.14 -14.09 5.93
CA HIS A 22 4.91 -13.48 6.42
C HIS A 22 5.18 -12.27 7.32
N LEU A 23 6.07 -12.39 8.29
CA LEU A 23 6.40 -11.28 9.20
C LEU A 23 7.04 -10.11 8.46
N THR A 24 7.93 -10.36 7.51
CA THR A 24 8.55 -9.32 6.67
C THR A 24 7.49 -8.56 5.88
N ILE A 25 6.57 -9.26 5.20
CA ILE A 25 5.50 -8.63 4.43
C ILE A 25 4.57 -7.82 5.34
N VAL A 26 4.16 -8.38 6.49
CA VAL A 26 3.28 -7.69 7.43
C VAL A 26 3.96 -6.46 8.03
N MET A 27 5.23 -6.56 8.42
CA MET A 27 5.99 -5.41 8.96
C MET A 27 6.19 -4.32 7.91
N ALA A 28 6.55 -4.69 6.68
CA ALA A 28 6.68 -3.75 5.57
C ALA A 28 5.33 -3.07 5.28
N ALA A 29 4.25 -3.84 5.15
CA ALA A 29 2.92 -3.29 4.89
C ALA A 29 2.44 -2.33 6.00
N MET A 30 2.68 -2.69 7.27
CA MET A 30 2.34 -1.81 8.41
C MET A 30 3.19 -0.53 8.40
N ALA A 31 4.50 -0.63 8.16
CA ALA A 31 5.38 0.52 8.09
C ALA A 31 5.00 1.46 6.94
N THR A 32 4.77 0.92 5.75
CA THR A 32 4.30 1.70 4.59
C THR A 32 2.96 2.36 4.86
N GLY A 33 2.00 1.63 5.44
CA GLY A 33 0.71 2.19 5.82
C GLY A 33 0.85 3.36 6.79
N HIS A 34 1.70 3.21 7.82
CA HIS A 34 1.94 4.25 8.81
C HIS A 34 2.57 5.51 8.21
N VAL A 35 3.58 5.35 7.34
CA VAL A 35 4.21 6.49 6.64
C VAL A 35 3.18 7.25 5.80
N LEU A 36 2.31 6.53 5.07
CA LEU A 36 1.25 7.15 4.27
C LEU A 36 0.22 7.90 5.13
N GLU A 37 -0.17 7.35 6.28
CA GLU A 37 -1.08 8.01 7.22
C GLU A 37 -0.46 9.26 7.84
N GLN A 38 0.81 9.20 8.25
CA GLN A 38 1.54 10.35 8.80
C GLN A 38 1.69 11.48 7.78
N ALA A 39 2.06 11.14 6.54
CA ALA A 39 2.26 12.11 5.46
C ALA A 39 0.95 12.79 5.04
N SER A 40 -0.15 12.02 4.95
CA SER A 40 -1.44 12.54 4.47
C SER A 40 -2.34 13.13 5.55
N GLY A 41 -2.16 12.74 6.82
CA GLY A 41 -3.10 13.04 7.91
C GLY A 41 -4.45 12.33 7.79
N LEU A 42 -4.59 11.39 6.85
CA LEU A 42 -5.81 10.61 6.62
C LEU A 42 -5.60 9.17 7.03
N SER A 43 -6.66 8.47 7.44
CA SER A 43 -6.59 7.02 7.60
C SER A 43 -6.30 6.35 6.26
N LEU A 44 -5.55 5.24 6.27
CA LEU A 44 -5.12 4.52 5.07
C LEU A 44 -6.31 4.12 4.19
N LYS A 45 -7.42 3.71 4.82
CA LYS A 45 -8.68 3.38 4.12
C LYS A 45 -9.26 4.58 3.36
N ARG A 46 -9.24 5.78 3.96
CA ARG A 46 -9.72 7.00 3.31
C ARG A 46 -8.79 7.40 2.17
N LEU A 47 -7.48 7.43 2.44
CA LEU A 47 -6.46 7.76 1.45
C LEU A 47 -6.59 6.89 0.19
N VAL A 48 -6.62 5.56 0.36
CA VAL A 48 -6.73 4.61 -0.76
C VAL A 48 -8.03 4.80 -1.54
N ARG A 49 -9.16 5.00 -0.87
CA ARG A 49 -10.46 5.21 -1.55
C ARG A 49 -10.51 6.53 -2.32
N THR A 50 -9.89 7.58 -1.80
CA THR A 50 -9.79 8.88 -2.46
C THR A 50 -8.93 8.76 -3.71
N LEU A 51 -7.70 8.26 -3.59
CA LEU A 51 -6.76 8.19 -4.71
C LEU A 51 -7.15 7.15 -5.78
N LYS A 52 -7.88 6.09 -5.40
CA LYS A 52 -8.34 5.05 -6.35
C LYS A 52 -9.13 5.62 -7.54
N LYS A 53 -9.84 6.74 -7.34
CA LYS A 53 -10.67 7.38 -8.38
C LYS A 53 -9.86 8.02 -9.51
N TYR A 54 -8.59 8.33 -9.26
CA TYR A 54 -7.72 9.06 -10.19
C TYR A 54 -6.68 8.16 -10.86
N ARG A 55 -6.81 6.83 -10.73
CA ARG A 55 -5.94 5.90 -11.44
C ARG A 55 -6.23 5.97 -12.93
N THR A 56 -5.21 5.79 -13.75
CA THR A 56 -5.38 5.56 -15.19
C THR A 56 -5.95 4.16 -15.41
N PHE A 57 -6.97 4.03 -16.24
CA PHE A 57 -7.56 2.75 -16.60
C PHE A 57 -7.97 2.71 -18.07
N THR A 58 -7.96 1.51 -18.64
CA THR A 58 -8.47 1.22 -19.97
C THR A 58 -9.93 0.79 -19.87
N VAL A 59 -10.80 1.41 -20.66
CA VAL A 59 -12.19 0.99 -20.83
C VAL A 59 -12.44 0.66 -22.28
N GLU A 60 -13.16 -0.44 -22.52
CA GLU A 60 -13.71 -0.74 -23.82
C GLU A 60 -15.18 -0.28 -23.87
N ILE A 61 -15.50 0.64 -24.78
CA ILE A 61 -16.87 1.07 -25.07
C ILE A 61 -17.11 0.88 -26.56
N ALA A 62 -18.14 0.11 -26.91
CA ALA A 62 -18.53 -0.15 -28.30
C ALA A 62 -17.36 -0.56 -29.22
N GLY A 63 -16.48 -1.46 -28.75
CA GLY A 63 -15.34 -1.97 -29.50
C GLY A 63 -14.13 -1.01 -29.60
N HIS A 64 -14.17 0.13 -28.92
CA HIS A 64 -13.08 1.10 -28.89
C HIS A 64 -12.43 1.09 -27.50
N THR A 65 -11.11 0.90 -27.45
CA THR A 65 -10.33 1.00 -26.21
C THR A 65 -9.97 2.45 -25.93
N ILE A 66 -10.50 2.99 -24.84
CA ILE A 66 -10.23 4.35 -24.38
C ILE A 66 -9.28 4.26 -23.17
N HIS A 67 -8.16 4.96 -23.25
CA HIS A 67 -7.29 5.21 -22.10
C HIS A 67 -7.82 6.42 -21.34
N ALA A 68 -8.52 6.19 -20.24
CA ALA A 68 -9.07 7.26 -19.41
C ALA A 68 -8.02 7.73 -18.39
N GLN A 69 -7.65 9.00 -18.46
CA GLN A 69 -6.93 9.72 -17.42
C GLN A 69 -7.86 10.79 -16.83
N THR A 70 -8.07 10.73 -15.53
CA THR A 70 -8.84 11.74 -14.80
C THR A 70 -7.90 12.81 -14.31
N ASP A 71 -8.17 14.07 -14.63
CA ASP A 71 -7.41 15.19 -14.09
C ASP A 71 -7.52 15.26 -12.56
N LEU A 72 -6.38 15.48 -11.90
CA LEU A 72 -6.34 15.65 -10.44
C LEU A 72 -6.79 17.08 -10.09
N PRO A 73 -7.85 17.24 -9.28
CA PRO A 73 -8.19 18.54 -8.71
C PRO A 73 -7.09 19.01 -7.74
N ALA A 74 -7.06 20.32 -7.46
CA ALA A 74 -5.97 20.98 -6.74
C ALA A 74 -5.71 20.38 -5.35
N ASP A 75 -6.77 20.04 -4.61
CA ASP A 75 -6.69 19.41 -3.29
C ASP A 75 -6.01 18.02 -3.33
N ILE A 76 -6.29 17.23 -4.36
CA ILE A 76 -5.68 15.90 -4.56
C ILE A 76 -4.23 16.02 -5.02
N ARG A 77 -3.90 17.07 -5.78
CA ARG A 77 -2.51 17.35 -6.16
C ARG A 77 -1.66 17.67 -4.94
N GLU A 78 -2.12 18.60 -4.09
CA GLU A 78 -1.45 18.92 -2.82
C GLU A 78 -1.32 17.70 -1.90
N LEU A 79 -2.36 16.84 -1.86
CA LEU A 79 -2.30 15.60 -1.11
C LEU A 79 -1.22 14.65 -1.65
N THR A 80 -1.06 14.56 -2.97
CA THR A 80 -0.09 13.67 -3.62
C THR A 80 1.35 14.16 -3.44
N GLU A 81 1.56 15.48 -3.41
CA GLU A 81 2.86 16.09 -3.14
C GLU A 81 3.37 15.80 -1.72
N LYS A 82 2.46 15.66 -0.75
CA LYS A 82 2.81 15.28 0.63
C LYS A 82 3.25 13.82 0.77
N LEU A 83 2.88 12.96 -0.17
CA LEU A 83 3.20 11.53 -0.10
C LEU A 83 4.68 11.27 -0.47
N PRO A 84 5.30 10.21 0.09
CA PRO A 84 6.63 9.81 -0.31
C PRO A 84 6.66 9.47 -1.81
N GLN A 85 7.54 10.16 -2.54
CA GLN A 85 7.75 9.91 -3.96
C GLN A 85 8.69 8.71 -4.14
N PRO A 86 8.47 7.85 -5.15
CA PRO A 86 9.43 6.81 -5.48
C PRO A 86 10.78 7.45 -5.81
N SER A 87 11.85 6.88 -5.25
CA SER A 87 13.21 7.22 -5.67
C SER A 87 13.42 6.64 -7.07
N ASP A 88 13.95 7.44 -8.00
CA ASP A 88 14.36 7.01 -9.35
C ASP A 88 15.41 5.90 -9.31
#